data_AF-A0A7C2YBE8-F1
#
_entry.id   AF-A0A7C2YBE8-F1
#
_cell.length_a   1.000
_cell.length_b   1.000
_cell.length_c   1.000
_cell.angle_alpha   90.00
_cell.angle_beta   90.00
_cell.angle_gamma   90.00
#
_symmetry.space_group_name_H-M   'P 1'
#
loop_
_entity.id
_entity.type
_entity.pdbx_description
1 polymer ?
#
loop_
_entity_poly.entity_id
_entity_poly.type
_entity_poly.pdbx_seq_one_letter_code
_entity_poly.pdbx_strand_id
1 'polypeptide(L)'
;MQDSEFPQLREITQPENLAQMLRRCLEPALAASDMDVQSCAIDQLHYKPGGDCRILLTVNICRRNDEAPASQIFFGKLFRSQRGKELFDACDRTKLASPPFGPAMLYIPDWEMVLWAYPNDPNLPGLSAMVDAEKILALA
;
A
#
# COMPACT_ATOMS: atom_id res chain seq x y z
N MET A 1 -11.77 -11.55 -19.95
CA MET A 1 -11.48 -10.23 -19.33
C MET A 1 -10.52 -9.46 -20.24
N GLN A 2 -11.02 -8.99 -21.38
CA GLN A 2 -10.29 -8.18 -22.38
C GLN A 2 -11.01 -6.83 -22.44
N ASP A 3 -10.26 -5.73 -22.44
CA ASP A 3 -10.67 -4.32 -22.20
C ASP A 3 -10.86 -3.89 -20.73
N SER A 4 -9.82 -4.06 -19.93
CA SER A 4 -9.63 -3.23 -18.73
C SER A 4 -8.91 -1.95 -19.14
N GLU A 5 -9.42 -0.78 -18.72
CA GLU A 5 -8.70 0.50 -18.84
C GLU A 5 -7.41 0.53 -17.99
N PHE A 6 -7.24 -0.47 -17.14
CA PHE A 6 -6.05 -0.75 -16.35
C PHE A 6 -5.48 -2.12 -16.77
N PRO A 7 -4.67 -2.18 -17.85
CA PRO A 7 -4.13 -3.46 -18.34
C PRO A 7 -3.30 -4.20 -17.27
N GLN A 8 -2.65 -3.45 -16.37
CA GLN A 8 -1.86 -3.98 -15.26
C GLN A 8 -2.67 -4.81 -14.26
N LEU A 9 -4.01 -4.69 -14.23
CA LEU A 9 -4.85 -5.50 -13.33
C LEU A 9 -4.69 -7.00 -13.57
N ARG A 10 -4.36 -7.41 -14.81
CA ARG A 10 -4.08 -8.82 -15.11
C ARG A 10 -2.89 -9.34 -14.33
N GLU A 11 -1.85 -8.53 -14.18
CA GLU A 11 -0.66 -8.91 -13.42
C GLU A 11 -0.93 -8.81 -11.93
N ILE A 12 -1.51 -7.70 -11.46
CA ILE A 12 -1.80 -7.44 -10.04
C ILE A 12 -2.66 -8.54 -9.42
N THR A 13 -3.63 -9.06 -10.17
CA THR A 13 -4.54 -10.12 -9.69
C THR A 13 -3.92 -11.51 -9.66
N GLN A 14 -2.70 -11.70 -10.19
CA GLN A 14 -1.94 -12.94 -9.98
C GLN A 14 -1.20 -12.84 -8.63
N PRO A 15 -1.49 -13.72 -7.65
CA PRO A 15 -0.88 -13.65 -6.32
C PRO A 15 0.66 -13.63 -6.34
N GLU A 16 1.28 -14.42 -7.21
CA GLU A 16 2.72 -14.49 -7.37
C GLU A 16 3.35 -13.20 -7.88
N ASN A 17 2.74 -12.54 -8.86
CA ASN A 17 3.22 -11.26 -9.40
C ASN A 17 3.06 -10.16 -8.35
N LEU A 18 1.92 -10.14 -7.65
CA LEU A 18 1.67 -9.25 -6.53
C LEU A 18 2.75 -9.40 -5.44
N ALA A 19 2.98 -10.62 -4.99
CA ALA A 19 3.96 -10.92 -3.95
C ALA A 19 5.38 -10.54 -4.37
N GLN A 20 5.77 -10.88 -5.61
CA GLN A 20 7.10 -10.56 -6.13
C GLN A 20 7.33 -9.05 -6.24
N MET A 21 6.34 -8.31 -6.75
CA MET A 21 6.42 -6.86 -6.86
C MET A 21 6.52 -6.21 -5.47
N LEU A 22 5.66 -6.60 -4.54
CA LEU A 22 5.66 -6.05 -3.18
C LEU A 22 6.96 -6.36 -2.44
N ARG A 23 7.50 -7.58 -2.57
CA ARG A 23 8.84 -7.92 -2.06
C ARG A 23 9.89 -6.97 -2.60
N ARG A 24 9.97 -6.83 -3.92
CA ARG A 24 10.97 -5.97 -4.58
C ARG A 24 10.87 -4.51 -4.13
N CYS A 25 9.66 -3.99 -3.98
CA CYS A 25 9.44 -2.60 -3.59
C CYS A 25 9.63 -2.34 -2.10
N LEU A 26 9.36 -3.31 -1.23
CA LEU A 26 9.48 -3.17 0.22
C LEU A 26 10.86 -3.57 0.76
N GLU A 27 11.62 -4.39 0.02
CA GLU A 27 12.94 -4.89 0.44
C GLU A 27 13.87 -3.79 0.97
N PRO A 28 14.03 -2.62 0.31
CA PRO A 28 14.94 -1.60 0.80
C PRO A 28 14.58 -1.06 2.19
N ALA A 29 13.29 -1.09 2.55
CA ALA A 29 12.79 -0.63 3.84
C ALA A 29 12.79 -1.74 4.90
N LEU A 30 12.62 -3.01 4.49
CA LEU A 30 12.51 -4.15 5.40
C LEU A 30 13.87 -4.79 5.73
N ALA A 31 14.83 -4.72 4.81
CA ALA A 31 16.15 -5.34 4.96
C ALA A 31 16.91 -4.82 6.19
N ALA A 32 16.78 -3.54 6.51
CA ALA A 32 17.39 -2.93 7.70
C ALA A 32 16.90 -3.55 9.03
N SER A 33 15.73 -4.20 9.03
CA SER A 33 15.11 -4.81 10.21
C SER A 33 15.07 -6.34 10.16
N ASP A 34 15.79 -6.96 9.21
CA ASP A 34 15.78 -8.41 8.93
C ASP A 34 14.35 -8.97 8.75
N MET A 35 13.50 -8.16 8.10
CA MET A 35 12.11 -8.50 7.80
C MET A 35 11.94 -8.83 6.32
N ASP A 36 10.96 -9.67 6.01
CA ASP A 36 10.61 -10.05 4.65
C ASP A 36 9.10 -10.25 4.49
N VAL A 37 8.61 -10.08 3.26
CA VAL A 37 7.22 -10.33 2.89
C VAL A 37 7.01 -11.85 2.73
N GLN A 38 6.21 -12.42 3.62
CA GLN A 38 5.84 -13.84 3.60
C GLN A 38 4.74 -14.11 2.59
N SER A 39 3.65 -13.33 2.67
CA SER A 39 2.50 -13.48 1.78
C SER A 39 1.78 -12.15 1.61
N CYS A 40 0.94 -12.07 0.58
CA CYS A 40 0.06 -10.93 0.37
C CYS A 40 -1.28 -11.39 -0.20
N ALA A 41 -2.32 -10.64 0.07
CA ALA A 41 -3.66 -10.87 -0.47
C ALA A 41 -4.29 -9.55 -0.92
N ILE A 42 -5.13 -9.65 -1.95
CA ILE A 42 -6.05 -8.59 -2.32
C ILE A 42 -7.32 -8.80 -1.49
N ASP A 43 -7.54 -7.94 -0.51
CA ASP A 43 -8.75 -7.99 0.32
C ASP A 43 -9.94 -7.42 -0.45
N GLN A 44 -9.73 -6.32 -1.18
CA GLN A 44 -10.75 -5.69 -2.01
C GLN A 44 -10.15 -5.10 -3.29
N LEU A 45 -10.87 -5.23 -4.40
CA LEU A 45 -10.58 -4.56 -5.65
C LEU A 45 -11.85 -3.84 -6.13
N HIS A 46 -11.80 -2.52 -6.16
CA HIS A 46 -12.86 -1.68 -6.72
C HIS A 46 -12.43 -1.16 -8.08
N TYR A 47 -13.20 -1.48 -9.12
CA TYR A 47 -12.98 -0.96 -10.47
C TYR A 47 -14.27 -0.36 -11.01
N LYS A 48 -14.20 0.91 -11.38
CA LYS A 48 -15.28 1.61 -12.08
C LYS A 48 -14.79 2.03 -13.48
N PRO A 49 -15.37 1.49 -14.57
CA PRO A 49 -15.08 1.94 -15.93
C PRO A 49 -15.32 3.45 -16.09
N GLY A 50 -14.43 4.13 -16.81
CA GLY A 50 -14.35 5.60 -16.93
C GLY A 50 -13.98 6.33 -15.63
N GLY A 51 -13.87 5.61 -14.51
CA GLY A 51 -13.57 6.13 -13.19
C GLY A 51 -12.22 5.64 -12.67
N ASP A 52 -12.19 5.38 -11.37
CA ASP A 52 -11.01 4.99 -10.63
C ASP A 52 -10.93 3.49 -10.36
N CYS A 53 -9.71 3.04 -10.10
CA CYS A 53 -9.43 1.70 -9.65
C CYS A 53 -8.65 1.77 -8.34
N ARG A 54 -9.19 1.11 -7.31
CA ARG A 54 -8.64 1.08 -5.95
C ARG A 54 -8.49 -0.34 -5.49
N ILE A 55 -7.48 -0.57 -4.67
CA ILE A 55 -7.17 -1.89 -4.14
C ILE A 55 -6.90 -1.78 -2.64
N LEU A 56 -7.36 -2.74 -1.87
CA LEU A 56 -6.99 -2.93 -0.48
C LEU A 56 -6.18 -4.22 -0.41
N LEU A 57 -4.99 -4.14 0.18
CA LEU A 57 -4.04 -5.24 0.25
C LEU A 57 -3.66 -5.50 1.70
N THR A 58 -3.55 -6.76 2.07
CA THR A 58 -2.86 -7.19 3.29
C THR A 58 -1.55 -7.84 2.92
N VAL A 59 -0.46 -7.39 3.53
CA VAL A 59 0.89 -7.93 3.36
C VAL A 59 1.35 -8.47 4.70
N ASN A 60 1.62 -9.77 4.76
CA ASN A 60 2.17 -10.41 5.95
C ASN A 60 3.70 -10.33 5.90
N ILE A 61 4.27 -9.71 6.91
CA ILE A 61 5.69 -9.43 7.06
C ILE A 61 6.18 -10.19 8.29
N CYS A 62 7.28 -10.91 8.17
CA CYS A 62 7.88 -11.61 9.30
C CYS A 62 9.35 -11.24 9.41
N ARG A 63 9.89 -11.22 10.63
CA ARG A 63 11.34 -11.25 10.83
C ARG A 63 11.85 -12.64 10.45
N ARG A 64 13.02 -12.72 9.81
CA ARG A 64 13.56 -13.96 9.26
C ARG A 64 13.70 -15.11 10.27
N ASN A 65 13.84 -14.79 11.56
CA ASN A 65 13.96 -15.75 12.67
C ASN A 65 12.74 -15.81 13.59
N ASP A 66 11.64 -15.14 13.24
CA ASP A 66 10.42 -15.10 14.04
C ASP A 66 9.35 -15.96 13.37
N GLU A 67 8.48 -16.58 14.18
CA GLU A 67 7.41 -17.44 13.68
C GLU A 67 6.09 -16.68 13.54
N ALA A 68 5.97 -15.50 14.16
CA ALA A 68 4.74 -14.71 14.15
C ALA A 68 4.76 -13.62 13.06
N PRO A 69 4.10 -13.81 11.91
CA PRO A 69 3.97 -12.74 10.92
C PRO A 69 3.07 -11.62 11.47
N ALA A 70 3.47 -10.38 11.22
CA ALA A 70 2.66 -9.20 11.42
C ALA A 70 2.07 -8.74 10.09
N SER A 71 0.87 -8.18 10.12
CA SER A 71 0.18 -7.73 8.90
C SER A 71 0.29 -6.22 8.74
N GLN A 72 0.62 -5.78 7.52
CA GLN A 72 0.54 -4.40 7.07
C GLN A 72 -0.55 -4.28 6.01
N ILE A 73 -1.51 -3.40 6.26
CA ILE A 73 -2.56 -3.07 5.29
C ILE A 73 -2.09 -1.91 4.41
N PHE A 74 -2.36 -2.00 3.11
CA PHE A 74 -2.16 -0.92 2.16
C PHE A 74 -3.46 -0.56 1.45
N PHE A 75 -3.79 0.73 1.47
CA PHE A 75 -4.74 1.30 0.52
C PHE A 75 -3.98 1.62 -0.77
N GLY A 76 -4.51 1.25 -1.91
CA GLY A 76 -3.89 1.44 -3.22
C GLY A 76 -4.81 2.12 -4.22
N LYS A 77 -4.22 2.94 -5.07
CA LYS A 77 -4.91 3.58 -6.20
C LYS A 77 -4.08 3.43 -7.47
N LEU A 78 -4.72 2.93 -8.51
CA LEU A 78 -4.13 2.79 -9.84
C LEU A 78 -4.44 4.02 -10.68
N PHE A 79 -3.50 4.37 -11.56
CA PHE A 79 -3.60 5.50 -12.47
C PHE A 79 -3.42 5.02 -13.92
N ARG A 80 -4.00 5.79 -14.85
CA ARG A 80 -3.94 5.50 -16.30
C ARG A 80 -2.77 6.20 -17.00
N SER A 81 -2.09 7.10 -16.30
CA SER A 81 -1.02 7.96 -16.80
C SER A 81 -0.10 8.36 -15.64
N GLN A 82 0.93 9.14 -15.95
CA GLN A 82 1.97 9.66 -15.02
C GLN A 82 1.44 10.40 -13.77
N ARG A 83 0.13 10.62 -13.66
CA ARG A 83 -0.53 11.20 -12.48
C ARG A 83 -0.19 10.50 -11.17
N GLY A 84 0.05 9.18 -11.19
CA GLY A 84 0.46 8.43 -10.01
C GLY A 84 1.81 8.92 -9.47
N LYS A 85 2.78 9.08 -10.37
CA LYS A 85 4.10 9.66 -10.05
C LYS A 85 3.99 11.10 -9.57
N GLU A 86 3.25 11.96 -10.28
CA GLU A 86 3.07 13.36 -9.89
C GLU A 86 2.49 13.47 -8.47
N LEU A 87 1.48 12.65 -8.16
CA LEU A 87 0.88 12.59 -6.84
C LEU A 87 1.87 12.07 -5.78
N PHE A 88 2.68 11.07 -6.14
CA PHE A 88 3.69 10.52 -5.23
C PHE A 88 4.78 11.55 -4.91
N ASP A 89 5.27 12.26 -5.93
CA ASP A 89 6.35 13.26 -5.81
C ASP A 89 5.86 14.53 -5.07
N ALA A 90 4.61 14.94 -5.29
CA ALA A 90 4.02 16.13 -4.64
C ALA A 90 3.57 15.86 -3.19
N CYS A 91 3.60 14.62 -2.73
CA CYS A 91 3.11 14.27 -1.40
C CYS A 91 4.10 14.69 -0.31
N ASP A 92 3.63 15.52 0.62
CA ASP A 92 4.37 15.89 1.82
C ASP A 92 4.40 14.72 2.82
N ARG A 93 5.50 13.95 2.78
CA ARG A 93 5.72 12.76 3.62
C ARG A 93 5.70 13.06 5.12
N THR A 94 5.99 14.30 5.53
CA THR A 94 6.04 14.69 6.94
C THR A 94 4.66 14.70 7.60
N LYS A 95 3.59 14.73 6.79
CA LYS A 95 2.20 14.68 7.24
C LYS A 95 1.63 13.26 7.34
N LEU A 96 2.39 12.25 6.90
CA LEU A 96 1.98 10.86 7.00
C LEU A 96 2.43 10.27 8.33
N ALA A 97 1.58 9.43 8.92
CA ALA A 97 1.96 8.64 10.08
C ALA A 97 2.96 7.56 9.66
N SER A 98 3.98 7.34 10.50
CA SER A 98 4.92 6.23 10.31
C SER A 98 4.18 4.90 10.50
N PRO A 99 4.12 4.02 9.48
CA PRO A 99 3.56 2.69 9.65
C PRO A 99 4.52 1.81 10.46
N PRO A 100 4.04 0.72 11.04
CA PRO A 100 4.90 -0.27 11.71
C PRO A 100 5.92 -0.91 10.76
N PHE A 101 5.59 -1.05 9.47
CA PHE A 101 6.44 -1.71 8.48
C PHE A 101 6.52 -0.94 7.16
N GLY A 102 7.74 -0.79 6.64
CA GLY A 102 7.98 -0.17 5.34
C GLY A 102 7.71 1.33 5.31
N PRO A 103 7.66 1.93 4.10
CA PRO A 103 7.38 3.35 3.95
C PRO A 103 5.88 3.66 4.12
N ALA A 104 5.55 4.85 4.62
CA ALA A 104 4.17 5.34 4.75
C ALA A 104 3.42 5.40 3.41
N MET A 105 4.14 5.55 2.30
CA MET A 105 3.60 5.55 0.95
C MET A 105 4.67 5.07 -0.03
N LEU A 106 4.24 4.34 -1.06
CA LEU A 106 5.06 3.71 -2.08
C LEU A 106 4.44 4.01 -3.46
N TYR A 107 5.28 4.18 -4.47
CA TYR A 107 4.86 4.20 -5.86
C TYR A 107 5.47 3.01 -6.59
N ILE A 108 4.66 2.32 -7.38
CA ILE A 108 5.03 1.17 -8.21
C ILE A 108 4.90 1.60 -9.67
N PRO A 109 6.01 1.99 -10.33
CA PRO A 109 5.98 2.53 -11.69
C PRO A 109 5.35 1.57 -12.70
N ASP A 110 5.74 0.29 -12.65
CA ASP A 110 5.27 -0.75 -13.58
C ASP A 110 3.74 -0.87 -13.62
N TRP A 111 3.08 -0.50 -12.54
CA TRP A 111 1.62 -0.59 -12.38
C TRP A 111 0.93 0.76 -12.31
N GLU A 112 1.67 1.87 -12.47
CA GLU A 112 1.17 3.23 -12.23
C GLU A 112 0.31 3.30 -10.96
N MET A 113 0.82 2.72 -9.87
CA MET A 113 0.06 2.52 -8.64
C MET A 113 0.74 3.19 -7.47
N VAL A 114 -0.06 3.89 -6.67
CA VAL A 114 0.36 4.43 -5.39
C VAL A 114 -0.27 3.59 -4.28
N LEU A 115 0.55 3.17 -3.32
CA LEU A 115 0.12 2.49 -2.10
C LEU A 115 0.38 3.41 -0.91
N TRP A 116 -0.56 3.47 0.02
CA TRP A 116 -0.42 4.12 1.31
C TRP A 116 -0.54 3.06 2.40
N ALA A 117 0.47 2.98 3.27
CA ALA A 117 0.47 2.06 4.38
C ALA A 117 -0.47 2.58 5.47
N TYR A 118 -1.37 1.73 5.96
CA TYR A 118 -2.18 2.03 7.14
C TYR A 118 -1.30 2.55 8.29
N PRO A 119 -1.69 3.64 8.97
CA PRO A 119 -3.02 4.28 8.98
C PRO A 119 -3.19 5.46 7.99
N ASN A 120 -2.40 5.51 6.93
CA ASN A 120 -2.50 6.58 5.92
C ASN A 120 -3.50 6.16 4.83
N ASP A 121 -4.72 6.70 4.85
CA ASP A 121 -5.66 6.58 3.73
C ASP A 121 -6.09 7.99 3.28
N PRO A 122 -5.81 8.39 2.02
CA PRO A 122 -6.18 9.72 1.53
C PRO A 122 -7.70 9.96 1.48
N ASN A 123 -8.53 8.90 1.48
CA ASN A 123 -9.99 9.01 1.59
C ASN A 123 -10.45 9.14 3.04
N LEU A 124 -9.59 8.82 4.02
CA LEU A 124 -9.86 8.89 5.45
C LEU A 124 -8.75 9.69 6.16
N PRO A 125 -8.60 11.00 5.89
CA PRO A 125 -7.48 11.80 6.41
C PRO A 125 -7.39 11.87 7.94
N GLY A 126 -8.49 11.59 8.66
CA GLY A 126 -8.50 11.52 10.13
C GLY A 126 -8.11 10.16 10.70
N LEU A 127 -7.92 9.12 9.87
CA LEU A 127 -7.67 7.75 10.33
C LEU A 127 -6.42 7.65 11.22
N SER A 128 -5.34 8.33 10.84
CA SER A 128 -4.10 8.36 11.62
C SER A 128 -4.27 8.99 13.01
N ALA A 129 -5.21 9.93 13.18
CA ALA A 129 -5.53 10.51 14.48
C ALA A 129 -6.41 9.59 15.33
N MET A 130 -7.25 8.76 14.71
CA MET A 130 -8.15 7.82 15.40
C MET A 130 -7.44 6.56 15.93
N VAL A 131 -6.27 6.22 15.39
CA VAL A 131 -5.51 5.05 15.84
C VAL A 131 -4.49 5.39 16.92
N ASP A 132 -4.32 6.68 17.20
CA ASP A 132 -3.45 7.20 18.23
C ASP A 132 -4.30 7.51 19.46
N ALA A 133 -4.31 6.58 20.43
CA ALA A 133 -5.10 6.69 21.64
C ALA A 133 -4.77 7.96 22.44
N GLU A 134 -3.53 8.47 22.37
CA GLU A 134 -3.13 9.72 23.01
C GLU A 134 -3.74 10.95 22.31
N LYS A 135 -3.87 10.92 20.97
CA LYS A 135 -4.52 12.01 20.22
C LYS A 135 -6.03 12.06 20.37
N ILE A 136 -6.70 10.91 20.53
CA ILE A 136 -8.14 10.88 20.82
C ILE A 136 -8.44 11.58 22.16
N LEU A 137 -7.62 11.34 23.17
CA LEU A 137 -7.78 11.95 24.50
C LEU A 137 -7.44 13.45 24.51
N ALA A 138 -6.66 13.95 23.56
CA ALA A 138 -6.33 15.37 23.43
C ALA A 138 -7.41 16.20 22.69
N LEU A 139 -8.43 15.55 22.14
CA LEU A 139 -9.59 16.18 21.50
C LEU A 139 -10.86 16.16 22.39
N ALA A 140 -10.78 15.53 23.57
CA ALA A 140 -11.84 15.44 24.57
C ALA A 140 -11.64 16.47 25.68
#